data_AF-A0A9N9JLH1-F1
#
_entry.id   AF-A0A9N9JLH1-F1
#
_cell.length_a   1.000
_cell.length_b   1.000
_cell.length_c   1.000
_cell.angle_alpha   90.00
_cell.angle_beta   90.00
_cell.angle_gamma   90.00
#
_symmetry.space_group_name_H-M   'P 1'
#
loop_
_entity.id
_entity.type
_entity.pdbx_description
1 polymer ?
#
loop_
_entity_poly.entity_id
_entity_poly.type
_entity_poly.pdbx_seq_one_letter_code
_entity_poly.pdbx_strand_id
1 'polypeptide(L)'
;MQVIRNKNFGTSLKFNFEDQIKQQFTLNDNVTINKLRFTVNNSCFRIVYQSKKNDEVSCQTAIVRAIDYNRISRASYRALAAICQDLPHEKTIYKRLYQINNLMNKSIPISLIDLNLDLLPEDQLDSKLDVHIINLEIIEEVENSLGKG
;
A
#
# COMPACT_ATOMS: atom_id res chain seq x y z
N MET A 1 -15.10 -23.86 -20.72
CA MET A 1 -15.36 -24.85 -19.65
C MET A 1 -15.50 -24.10 -18.33
N GLN A 2 -16.65 -24.18 -17.65
CA GLN A 2 -16.91 -23.44 -16.40
C GLN A 2 -16.31 -24.20 -15.21
N VAL A 3 -15.51 -23.53 -14.38
CA VAL A 3 -14.99 -24.13 -13.14
C VAL A 3 -16.11 -24.17 -12.10
N ILE A 4 -16.57 -25.37 -11.74
CA ILE A 4 -17.53 -25.55 -10.64
C ILE A 4 -16.78 -25.35 -9.32
N ARG A 5 -17.15 -24.30 -8.57
CA ARG A 5 -16.56 -23.98 -7.28
C ARG A 5 -17.36 -24.64 -6.16
N ASN A 6 -16.80 -25.67 -5.52
CA ASN A 6 -17.34 -26.17 -4.26
C ASN A 6 -16.88 -25.25 -3.11
N LYS A 7 -17.83 -24.55 -2.48
CA LYS A 7 -17.56 -23.63 -1.36
C LYS A 7 -16.91 -24.32 -0.16
N ASN A 8 -17.11 -25.63 -0.01
CA ASN A 8 -16.64 -26.41 1.13
C ASN A 8 -15.32 -27.14 0.86
N PHE A 9 -14.75 -27.04 -0.35
CA PHE A 9 -13.49 -27.72 -0.68
C PHE A 9 -12.37 -27.36 0.29
N GLY A 10 -12.20 -26.06 0.56
CA GLY A 10 -11.17 -25.58 1.49
C GLY A 10 -11.37 -26.06 2.92
N THR A 11 -12.60 -26.12 3.41
CA THR A 11 -12.91 -26.57 4.77
C THR A 11 -12.72 -28.07 4.93
N SER A 12 -13.18 -28.87 3.98
CA SER A 12 -12.97 -30.32 3.97
C SER A 12 -11.48 -30.68 3.92
N LEU A 13 -10.70 -29.95 3.13
CA LEU A 13 -9.26 -30.19 2.99
C LEU A 13 -8.50 -29.81 4.27
N LYS A 14 -8.92 -28.73 4.96
CA LYS A 14 -8.37 -28.37 6.28
C LYS A 14 -8.66 -29.45 7.32
N PHE A 15 -9.90 -29.93 7.39
CA PHE A 15 -10.29 -30.97 8.33
C PHE A 15 -9.48 -32.26 8.10
N ASN A 16 -9.34 -32.68 6.85
CA ASN A 16 -8.53 -33.85 6.50
C ASN A 16 -7.07 -33.68 6.91
N PHE A 17 -6.47 -32.51 6.64
CA PHE A 17 -5.11 -32.20 7.07
C PHE A 17 -4.96 -32.26 8.60
N GLU A 18 -5.90 -31.68 9.36
CA GLU A 18 -5.89 -31.73 10.83
C GLU A 18 -6.04 -33.16 11.38
N ASP A 19 -6.76 -34.03 10.69
CA ASP A 19 -6.88 -35.45 11.07
C ASP A 19 -5.58 -36.24 10.79
N GLN A 20 -4.97 -36.00 9.62
CA GLN A 20 -3.69 -36.60 9.26
C GLN A 20 -2.57 -36.19 10.21
N ILE A 21 -2.57 -34.94 10.69
CA ILE A 21 -1.57 -34.47 11.65
C ILE A 21 -1.52 -35.36 12.90
N LYS A 22 -2.68 -35.73 13.43
CA LYS A 22 -2.78 -36.54 14.66
C LYS A 22 -2.14 -37.92 14.53
N GLN A 23 -2.06 -38.43 13.31
CA GLN A 23 -1.53 -39.77 13.02
C GLN A 23 -0.05 -39.74 12.61
N GLN A 24 0.44 -38.62 12.08
CA GLN A 24 1.75 -38.52 11.43
C GLN A 24 2.77 -37.68 12.21
N PHE A 25 2.33 -36.87 13.17
CA PHE A 25 3.18 -35.96 13.94
C PHE A 25 2.96 -36.14 15.44
N THR A 26 3.95 -35.73 16.23
CA THR A 26 3.88 -35.81 17.69
C THR A 26 3.10 -34.64 18.28
N LEU A 27 2.60 -34.77 19.51
CA LEU A 27 1.90 -33.69 20.22
C LEU A 27 2.77 -32.43 20.46
N ASN A 28 4.09 -32.57 20.37
CA ASN A 28 5.03 -31.46 20.51
C ASN A 28 5.23 -30.69 19.20
N ASP A 29 4.83 -31.27 18.06
CA ASP A 29 5.00 -30.63 16.76
C ASP A 29 3.89 -29.61 16.51
N ASN A 30 4.28 -28.35 16.27
CA ASN A 30 3.34 -27.30 15.88
C ASN A 30 3.10 -27.31 14.37
N VAL A 31 2.31 -28.28 13.90
CA VAL A 31 2.01 -28.44 12.48
C VAL A 31 0.76 -27.66 12.10
N THR A 32 0.90 -26.75 11.14
CA THR A 32 -0.21 -25.91 10.68
C THR A 32 -0.15 -25.72 9.17
N ILE A 33 -1.32 -25.67 8.53
CA ILE A 33 -1.46 -25.25 7.14
C ILE A 33 -1.73 -23.75 7.10
N ASN A 34 -0.80 -23.00 6.51
CA ASN A 34 -0.95 -21.54 6.38
C ASN A 34 -1.72 -21.16 5.12
N LYS A 35 -1.39 -21.80 4.00
CA LYS A 35 -1.89 -21.46 2.68
C LYS A 35 -1.80 -22.65 1.73
N LEU A 36 -2.80 -22.80 0.89
CA LEU A 36 -2.85 -23.77 -0.21
C LEU A 36 -2.91 -23.01 -1.55
N ARG A 37 -2.10 -23.46 -2.51
CA ARG A 37 -2.15 -23.02 -3.91
C ARG A 37 -2.33 -24.23 -4.82
N PHE A 38 -3.23 -24.12 -5.78
CA PHE A 38 -3.52 -25.17 -6.74
C PHE A 38 -4.05 -24.58 -8.05
N THR A 39 -3.96 -25.32 -9.14
CA THR A 39 -4.41 -24.88 -10.46
C THR A 39 -5.49 -25.79 -11.01
N VAL A 40 -6.53 -25.21 -11.61
CA VAL A 40 -7.56 -25.94 -12.37
C VAL A 40 -7.68 -25.29 -13.73
N ASN A 41 -7.43 -26.04 -14.81
CA ASN A 41 -7.52 -25.56 -16.19
C ASN A 41 -6.79 -24.20 -16.37
N ASN A 42 -5.53 -24.15 -15.97
CA ASN A 42 -4.64 -22.97 -15.99
C ASN A 42 -5.07 -21.80 -15.10
N SER A 43 -6.17 -21.92 -14.36
CA SER A 43 -6.57 -20.93 -13.36
C SER A 43 -5.92 -21.26 -12.03
N CYS A 44 -5.13 -20.35 -11.47
CA CYS A 44 -4.52 -20.52 -10.16
C CYS A 44 -5.50 -20.07 -9.06
N PHE A 45 -5.66 -20.93 -8.05
CA PHE A 45 -6.49 -20.72 -6.88
C PHE A 45 -5.65 -20.69 -5.63
N ARG A 46 -6.09 -19.89 -4.66
CA ARG A 46 -5.42 -19.69 -3.40
C ARG A 46 -6.42 -19.76 -2.25
N ILE A 47 -6.10 -20.56 -1.24
CA ILE A 47 -6.82 -20.62 0.03
C ILE A 47 -5.84 -20.21 1.12
N VAL A 48 -6.21 -19.22 1.93
CA VAL A 48 -5.43 -18.76 3.08
C VAL A 48 -6.15 -19.23 4.34
N TYR A 49 -5.51 -20.10 5.11
CA TYR A 49 -6.06 -20.67 6.34
C TYR A 49 -5.63 -19.92 7.59
N GLN A 50 -4.43 -19.34 7.56
CA GLN A 50 -3.93 -18.42 8.57
C GLN A 50 -3.47 -17.13 7.89
N SER A 51 -4.15 -16.01 8.17
CA SER A 51 -3.67 -14.69 7.75
C SER A 51 -2.99 -14.00 8.93
N LYS A 52 -1.71 -13.68 8.80
CA LYS A 52 -1.04 -12.79 9.75
C LYS A 52 -1.36 -11.35 9.34
N LYS A 53 -2.39 -10.77 9.97
CA LYS A 53 -2.84 -9.38 9.68
C LYS A 53 -1.68 -8.38 9.72
N ASN A 54 -0.75 -8.54 10.66
CA ASN A 54 0.40 -7.65 10.80
C ASN A 54 1.34 -7.71 9.58
N ASP A 55 1.57 -8.90 9.03
CA ASP A 55 2.43 -9.08 7.85
C ASP A 55 1.78 -8.46 6.61
N GLU A 56 0.45 -8.56 6.48
CA GLU A 56 -0.29 -7.92 5.39
C GLU A 56 -0.21 -6.39 5.45
N VAL A 57 -0.39 -5.79 6.64
CA VAL A 57 -0.29 -4.34 6.83
C VAL A 57 1.14 -3.83 6.56
N SER A 58 2.15 -4.56 7.03
CA SER A 58 3.57 -4.24 6.78
C SER A 58 3.90 -4.30 5.29
N CYS A 59 3.44 -5.35 4.60
CA CYS A 59 3.61 -5.50 3.15
C CYS A 59 2.95 -4.35 2.37
N GLN A 60 1.70 -4.02 2.69
CA GLN A 60 0.99 -2.90 2.03
C GLN A 60 1.70 -1.57 2.26
N THR A 61 2.19 -1.33 3.48
CA THR A 61 2.91 -0.08 3.81
C THR A 61 4.24 0.01 3.08
N ALA A 62 4.99 -1.09 2.95
CA ALA A 62 6.23 -1.12 2.17
C ALA A 62 5.99 -0.83 0.68
N ILE A 63 4.90 -1.35 0.12
CA ILE A 63 4.52 -1.11 -1.27
C ILE A 63 4.11 0.34 -1.49
N VAL A 64 3.31 0.93 -0.58
CA VAL A 64 2.96 2.37 -0.64
C VAL A 64 4.23 3.21 -0.66
N ARG A 65 5.18 2.95 0.26
CA ARG A 65 6.48 3.65 0.26
C ARG A 65 7.24 3.50 -1.04
N ALA A 66 7.28 2.30 -1.63
CA ALA A 66 7.97 2.09 -2.90
C ALA A 66 7.34 2.89 -4.05
N ILE A 67 6.01 3.05 -4.05
CA ILE A 67 5.30 3.89 -5.02
C ILE A 67 5.61 5.38 -4.76
N ASP A 68 5.52 5.84 -3.51
CA ASP A 68 5.75 7.25 -3.14
C ASP A 68 7.18 7.70 -3.45
N TYR A 69 8.18 6.82 -3.24
CA TYR A 69 9.57 7.07 -3.60
C TYR A 69 9.88 6.87 -5.09
N ASN A 70 8.86 6.73 -5.95
CA ASN A 70 8.99 6.46 -7.38
C ASN A 70 9.89 5.25 -7.71
N ARG A 71 10.02 4.27 -6.79
CA ARG A 71 10.77 3.04 -7.02
C ARG A 71 10.02 2.09 -7.94
N ILE A 72 8.69 2.18 -7.95
CA ILE A 72 7.83 1.49 -8.89
C ILE A 72 6.66 2.38 -9.27
N SER A 73 6.38 2.51 -10.56
CA SER A 73 5.19 3.23 -10.99
C SER A 73 3.93 2.47 -10.57
N ARG A 74 2.85 3.20 -10.29
CA ARG A 74 1.54 2.60 -9.97
C ARG A 74 1.06 1.64 -11.07
N ALA A 75 1.28 2.00 -12.34
CA ALA A 75 0.91 1.16 -13.48
C ALA A 75 1.72 -0.15 -13.52
N SER A 76 3.03 -0.07 -13.28
CA SER A 76 3.91 -1.23 -13.19
C SER A 76 3.51 -2.15 -12.03
N TYR A 77 3.21 -1.58 -10.86
CA TYR A 77 2.73 -2.37 -9.72
C TYR A 77 1.40 -3.07 -10.04
N ARG A 78 0.45 -2.37 -10.67
CA ARG A 78 -0.84 -2.95 -11.08
C ARG A 78 -0.64 -4.13 -12.03
N ALA A 79 0.26 -4.01 -13.01
CA ALA A 79 0.59 -5.09 -13.93
C ALA A 79 1.20 -6.29 -13.20
N LEU A 80 2.14 -6.06 -12.27
CA LEU A 80 2.73 -7.12 -11.45
C LEU A 80 1.68 -7.81 -10.57
N ALA A 81 0.80 -7.05 -9.91
CA ALA A 81 -0.23 -7.59 -9.04
C ALA A 81 -1.30 -8.40 -9.81
N ALA A 82 -1.49 -8.12 -11.10
CA ALA A 82 -2.39 -8.91 -11.95
C ALA A 82 -1.83 -10.32 -12.24
N ILE A 83 -0.50 -10.47 -12.29
CA ILE A 83 0.17 -11.73 -12.62
C ILE A 83 0.55 -12.49 -11.33
N CYS A 84 1.04 -11.77 -10.32
CA CYS A 84 1.48 -12.34 -9.06
C CYS A 84 0.35 -12.29 -8.02
N GLN A 85 -0.37 -13.42 -7.86
CA GLN A 85 -1.47 -13.53 -6.90
C GLN A 85 -1.05 -13.32 -5.43
N ASP A 86 0.24 -13.34 -5.13
CA ASP A 86 0.76 -13.09 -3.79
C ASP A 86 0.82 -11.61 -3.43
N LEU A 87 0.85 -10.74 -4.42
CA LEU A 87 0.81 -9.31 -4.20
C LEU A 87 -0.61 -8.84 -3.84
N PRO A 88 -0.74 -7.88 -2.92
CA PRO A 88 -2.01 -7.21 -2.69
C PRO A 88 -2.53 -6.60 -4.00
N HIS A 89 -3.85 -6.65 -4.21
CA HIS A 89 -4.44 -5.94 -5.33
C HIS A 89 -4.28 -4.42 -5.13
N GLU A 90 -4.16 -3.68 -6.23
CA GLU A 90 -4.01 -2.21 -6.22
C GLU A 90 -5.05 -1.51 -5.34
N LYS A 91 -6.31 -1.97 -5.39
CA LYS A 91 -7.41 -1.47 -4.54
C LYS A 91 -7.07 -1.52 -3.04
N THR A 92 -6.37 -2.56 -2.59
CA THR A 92 -5.94 -2.70 -1.19
C THR A 92 -4.82 -1.72 -0.87
N ILE A 93 -3.86 -1.55 -1.77
CA ILE A 93 -2.79 -0.56 -1.63
C ILE A 93 -3.35 0.87 -1.58
N TYR A 94 -4.29 1.20 -2.46
CA TYR A 94 -4.94 2.52 -2.46
C TYR A 94 -5.69 2.81 -1.17
N LYS A 95 -6.41 1.83 -0.60
CA LYS A 95 -7.03 1.97 0.72
C LYS A 95 -6.00 2.27 1.80
N ARG A 96 -4.83 1.61 1.76
CA ARG A 96 -3.76 1.84 2.72
C ARG A 96 -3.15 3.23 2.57
N LEU A 97 -2.90 3.67 1.32
CA LEU A 97 -2.46 5.03 1.01
C LEU A 97 -3.43 6.07 1.57
N TYR A 98 -4.73 5.89 1.33
CA TYR A 98 -5.77 6.78 1.85
C TYR A 98 -5.77 6.85 3.39
N GLN A 99 -5.61 5.72 4.06
CA GLN A 99 -5.47 5.69 5.52
C GLN A 99 -4.24 6.47 6.01
N ILE A 100 -3.10 6.29 5.34
CA ILE A 100 -1.86 7.00 5.67
C ILE A 100 -2.06 8.51 5.48
N ASN A 101 -2.62 8.94 4.35
CA ASN A 101 -2.88 10.36 4.09
C ASN A 101 -3.84 10.97 5.11
N ASN A 102 -4.87 10.24 5.54
CA ASN A 102 -5.77 10.72 6.59
C ASN A 102 -5.09 10.85 7.95
N LEU A 103 -4.17 9.94 8.28
CA LEU A 103 -3.38 10.04 9.51
C LEU A 103 -2.40 11.22 9.41
N MET A 104 -1.74 11.37 8.27
CA MET A 104 -0.83 12.49 8.01
C MET A 104 -1.56 13.83 8.13
N ASN A 105 -2.73 13.99 7.49
CA ASN A 105 -3.48 15.25 7.52
C ASN A 105 -3.94 15.65 8.93
N LYS A 106 -4.09 14.69 9.85
CA LYS A 106 -4.37 14.97 11.28
C LYS A 106 -3.14 15.46 12.03
N SER A 107 -1.96 15.00 11.66
CA SER A 107 -0.69 15.35 12.30
C SER A 107 -0.04 16.59 11.69
N ILE A 108 -0.17 16.76 10.38
CA ILE A 108 0.36 17.86 9.58
C ILE A 108 -0.75 18.25 8.60
N PRO A 109 -1.60 19.24 8.94
CA PRO A 109 -2.68 19.66 8.07
C PRO A 109 -2.12 20.25 6.78
N ILE A 110 -2.57 19.71 5.65
CA ILE A 110 -2.23 20.23 4.32
C ILE A 110 -3.40 21.09 3.85
N SER A 111 -3.17 22.39 3.70
CA SER A 111 -4.11 23.31 3.07
C SER A 111 -3.72 23.53 1.61
N LEU A 112 -4.70 23.47 0.70
CA LEU A 112 -4.54 23.98 -0.65
C LEU A 112 -4.84 25.48 -0.62
N ILE A 113 -3.85 26.29 -0.99
CA ILE A 113 -4.02 27.72 -1.21
C ILE A 113 -4.10 27.93 -2.71
N ASP A 114 -5.24 28.45 -3.16
CA ASP A 114 -5.41 28.85 -4.56
C ASP A 114 -4.68 30.19 -4.75
N LEU A 115 -3.55 30.15 -5.44
CA LEU A 115 -2.74 31.33 -5.77
C LEU A 115 -3.26 31.98 -7.07
N ASN A 116 -4.57 32.24 -7.16
CA ASN A 116 -5.09 33.11 -8.20
C ASN A 116 -4.52 34.51 -7.98
N LEU A 117 -3.37 34.76 -8.61
CA LEU A 117 -2.56 35.97 -8.50
C LEU A 117 -3.28 37.18 -9.13
N ASP A 118 -4.31 36.94 -9.94
CA ASP A 118 -5.03 37.94 -10.71
C ASP A 118 -6.04 38.79 -9.89
N LEU A 119 -6.15 38.57 -8.57
CA LEU A 119 -7.14 39.23 -7.71
C LEU A 119 -6.57 39.92 -6.46
N LEU A 120 -5.25 39.99 -6.30
CA LEU A 120 -4.66 40.78 -5.21
C LEU A 120 -4.41 42.21 -5.70
N PRO A 121 -5.14 43.23 -5.19
CA PRO A 121 -4.68 44.61 -5.36
C PRO A 121 -3.29 44.72 -4.73
N GLU A 122 -2.34 45.35 -5.43
CA GLU A 122 -0.94 45.56 -4.99
C GLU A 122 -0.85 46.06 -3.54
N ASP A 123 -1.87 46.80 -3.11
CA ASP A 123 -2.01 47.42 -1.79
C ASP A 123 -2.23 46.44 -0.62
N GLN A 124 -2.49 45.14 -0.88
CA GLN A 124 -2.67 44.10 0.15
C GLN A 124 -1.50 43.12 0.27
N LEU A 125 -0.41 43.31 -0.49
CA LEU A 125 0.78 42.43 -0.40
C LEU A 125 1.68 42.77 0.81
N ASP A 126 1.41 43.86 1.52
CA ASP A 126 2.18 44.24 2.70
C ASP A 126 1.66 43.59 4.00
N SER A 127 2.56 42.83 4.63
CA SER A 127 2.70 42.65 6.08
C SER A 127 1.83 41.62 6.83
N LYS A 128 1.56 40.42 6.27
CA LYS A 128 1.15 39.29 7.15
C LYS A 128 1.44 37.85 6.70
N LEU A 129 2.37 37.64 5.78
CA LEU A 129 3.05 36.35 5.71
C LEU A 129 4.36 36.47 6.49
N ASP A 130 4.34 36.07 7.76
CA ASP A 130 5.58 35.71 8.47
C ASP A 130 6.13 34.44 7.80
N VAL A 131 6.81 34.61 6.66
CA VAL A 131 7.56 33.54 6.01
C VAL A 131 8.78 33.25 6.87
N HIS A 132 8.66 32.25 7.74
CA HIS A 132 9.73 31.82 8.64
C HIS A 132 10.66 30.79 7.97
N ILE A 133 11.09 31.06 6.73
CA ILE A 133 12.16 30.28 6.09
C ILE A 133 13.48 30.89 6.56
N ILE A 134 14.05 30.35 7.64
CA ILE A 134 15.33 30.81 8.21
C ILE A 134 16.52 29.96 7.74
N ASN A 135 16.28 28.95 6.89
CA ASN A 135 17.35 28.10 6.40
C ASN A 135 18.08 28.81 5.26
N LEU A 136 19.29 29.31 5.56
CA LEU A 136 20.17 29.98 4.61
C LEU A 136 20.45 29.16 3.34
N GLU A 137 20.52 27.84 3.45
CA GLU A 137 20.81 26.96 2.29
C GLU A 137 19.67 27.00 1.26
N ILE A 138 18.42 27.08 1.73
CA ILE A 138 17.24 27.20 0.87
C ILE A 138 17.18 28.58 0.21
N ILE A 139 17.55 29.63 0.94
CA ILE A 139 17.59 31.00 0.42
C ILE A 139 18.61 31.10 -0.72
N GLU A 140 19.82 30.57 -0.50
CA GLU A 140 20.91 30.64 -1.47
C GLU A 140 20.60 29.82 -2.74
N GLU A 141 19.94 28.66 -2.61
CA GLU A 141 19.52 27.86 -3.77
C GLU A 141 18.47 28.60 -4.62
N VAL A 142 17.51 29.25 -3.98
CA VAL A 142 16.48 30.05 -4.66
C VAL A 142 17.10 31.26 -5.35
N GLU A 143 17.99 32.01 -4.68
CA GLU A 143 18.68 33.15 -5.26
C GLU A 143 19.55 32.76 -6.46
N ASN A 144 20.23 31.62 -6.40
CA ASN A 144 21.04 31.14 -7.52
C ASN A 144 20.20 30.62 -8.70
N SER A 145 18.95 30.20 -8.45
CA SER A 145 18.02 29.75 -9.49
C SER A 145 17.39 30.90 -10.28
N LEU A 146 17.36 32.10 -9.70
CA LEU A 146 16.95 33.33 -10.38
C LEU A 146 18.13 33.80 -11.25
N GLY A 147 18.09 33.44 -12.53
CA GLY A 147 19.13 33.82 -13.48
C GLY A 147 19.43 35.32 -13.42
N LYS A 148 20.70 35.66 -13.18
CA LYS A 148 21.17 37.05 -13.17
C LYS A 148 21.03 37.61 -14.60
N GLY A 149 19.98 38.38 -14.83
CA GLY A 149 19.80 39.19 -16.04
C GLY A 149 20.77 40.37 -16.07
#